data_AF-A0A7S1HNH5-F1
#
_entry.id   AF-A0A7S1HNH5-F1
#
_cell.length_a   1.000
_cell.length_b   1.000
_cell.length_c   1.000
_cell.angle_alpha   90.00
_cell.angle_beta   90.00
_cell.angle_gamma   90.00
#
_symmetry.space_group_name_H-M   'P 1'
#
loop_
_entity.id
_entity.type
_entity.pdbx_description
1 polymer ?
#
loop_
_entity_poly.entity_id
_entity_poly.type
_entity_poly.pdbx_seq_one_letter_code
_entity_poly.pdbx_strand_id
1 'polypeptide(L)'
;RAVLRSRRPLRTRAYDIESEWFDTRHSNRLRFDFLNRPPEERKRFVQDAVAGGSVPERYMRELCRVAGDGTGRIEVQTDKAVEFSDVAPREGGGGMVNEEAFDHVVLATGAPNAPLRLPLYRQVAEEFGAPVLGGLPHVDASLRWAEGEDIFVMGASAVLELGPGALNLMGAMRGARIVASELRDLMWS
;
A
#
# COMPACT_ATOMS: atom_id res chain seq x y z
N ARG A 1 -8.87 17.82 -23.02
CA ARG A 1 -9.63 16.60 -22.65
C ARG A 1 -8.69 15.72 -21.84
N ALA A 2 -9.16 15.16 -20.73
CA ALA A 2 -8.42 14.20 -19.92
C ALA A 2 -9.23 12.91 -19.80
N VAL A 3 -8.56 11.77 -19.87
CA VAL A 3 -9.20 10.46 -19.72
C VAL A 3 -8.68 9.82 -18.43
N LEU A 4 -9.58 9.59 -17.48
CA LEU A 4 -9.29 8.85 -16.26
C LEU A 4 -9.66 7.39 -16.47
N ARG A 5 -8.65 6.53 -16.63
CA ARG A 5 -8.82 5.07 -16.77
C ARG A 5 -8.60 4.36 -15.45
N SER A 6 -9.50 3.45 -15.11
CA SER A 6 -9.37 2.56 -13.95
C SER A 6 -9.78 1.13 -14.27
N ARG A 7 -9.16 0.15 -13.60
CA ARG A 7 -9.50 -1.28 -13.79
C ARG A 7 -10.90 -1.66 -13.26
N ARG A 8 -11.42 -0.86 -12.31
CA ARG A 8 -12.72 -1.06 -11.67
C ARG A 8 -13.42 0.28 -11.52
N PRO A 9 -14.76 0.31 -11.41
CA PRO A 9 -15.47 1.54 -11.13
C PRO A 9 -14.88 2.19 -9.87
N LEU A 10 -14.64 3.49 -9.93
CA LEU A 10 -14.12 4.24 -8.79
C LEU A 10 -15.11 4.12 -7.62
N ARG A 11 -14.57 3.97 -6.41
CA ARG A 11 -15.38 3.85 -5.19
C ARG A 11 -15.00 4.95 -4.22
N THR A 12 -16.00 5.48 -3.52
CA THR A 12 -15.77 6.35 -2.39
C THR A 12 -15.48 5.52 -1.14
N ARG A 13 -14.42 5.88 -0.41
CA ARG A 13 -14.19 5.46 0.97
C ARG A 13 -13.66 6.63 1.78
N ALA A 14 -13.91 6.60 3.09
CA ALA A 14 -13.31 7.55 4.03
C ALA A 14 -11.89 7.11 4.46
N TYR A 15 -11.63 5.80 4.46
CA TYR A 15 -10.38 5.20 4.93
C TYR A 15 -9.92 4.06 4.01
N ASP A 16 -8.62 3.77 4.05
CA ASP A 16 -7.98 2.72 3.23
C ASP A 16 -8.30 1.28 3.70
N ILE A 17 -8.70 1.14 4.97
CA ILE A 17 -9.10 -0.11 5.61
C ILE A 17 -10.44 0.10 6.34
N GLU A 18 -11.10 -0.98 6.72
CA GLU A 18 -12.40 -0.92 7.42
C GLU A 18 -12.31 -0.07 8.70
N SER A 19 -13.35 0.73 8.96
CA SER A 19 -13.34 1.74 10.03
C SER A 19 -13.13 1.15 11.44
N GLU A 20 -13.47 -0.12 11.64
CA GLU A 20 -13.26 -0.84 12.91
C GLU A 20 -11.79 -0.91 13.32
N TRP A 21 -10.85 -0.86 12.36
CA TRP A 21 -9.41 -0.80 12.65
C TRP A 21 -8.98 0.52 13.31
N PHE A 22 -9.80 1.56 13.21
CA PHE A 22 -9.58 2.87 13.85
C PHE A 22 -10.39 3.03 15.15
N ASP A 23 -11.38 2.17 15.39
CA ASP A 23 -12.19 2.20 16.60
C ASP A 23 -11.43 1.52 17.75
N THR A 24 -11.17 2.27 18.83
CA THR A 24 -10.46 1.76 20.02
C THR A 24 -11.16 0.58 20.69
N ARG A 25 -12.48 0.42 20.49
CA ARG A 25 -13.27 -0.71 21.01
C ARG A 25 -13.00 -2.03 20.28
N HIS A 26 -12.59 -1.96 19.01
CA HIS A 26 -12.45 -3.12 18.13
C HIS A 26 -11.00 -3.40 17.72
N SER A 27 -10.21 -2.34 17.54
CA SER A 27 -8.83 -2.39 17.00
C SER A 27 -7.90 -3.35 17.74
N ASN A 28 -7.97 -3.43 19.07
CA ASN A 28 -7.17 -4.37 19.86
C ASN A 28 -7.53 -5.83 19.56
N ARG A 29 -8.83 -6.16 19.51
CA ARG A 29 -9.32 -7.50 19.17
C ARG A 29 -8.93 -7.87 17.74
N LEU A 30 -9.17 -6.98 16.78
CA LEU A 30 -8.82 -7.20 15.38
C LEU A 30 -7.33 -7.43 15.18
N ARG A 31 -6.48 -6.70 15.92
CA ARG A 31 -5.03 -6.94 15.90
C ARG A 31 -4.67 -8.28 16.52
N PHE A 32 -5.25 -8.63 17.66
CA PHE A 32 -5.01 -9.92 18.30
C PHE A 32 -5.38 -11.07 17.35
N ASP A 33 -6.58 -10.99 16.76
CA ASP A 33 -7.06 -11.95 15.76
C ASP A 33 -6.14 -12.01 14.53
N PHE A 34 -5.55 -10.88 14.12
CA PHE A 34 -4.56 -10.82 13.05
C PHE A 34 -3.23 -11.50 13.42
N LEU A 35 -2.66 -11.17 14.58
CA LEU A 35 -1.36 -11.70 15.01
C LEU A 35 -1.42 -13.20 15.37
N ASN A 36 -2.57 -13.72 15.79
CA ASN A 36 -2.73 -15.16 16.05
C ASN A 36 -2.78 -16.02 14.77
N ARG A 37 -2.85 -15.39 13.59
CA ARG A 37 -2.77 -16.13 12.32
C ARG A 37 -1.32 -16.54 12.03
N PRO A 38 -1.11 -17.69 11.37
CA PRO A 38 0.18 -18.02 10.77
C PRO A 38 0.71 -16.86 9.91
N PRO A 39 2.01 -16.54 9.97
CA PRO A 39 2.58 -15.42 9.22
C PRO A 39 2.24 -15.41 7.71
N GLU A 40 2.12 -16.58 7.07
CA GLU A 40 1.74 -16.74 5.67
C GLU A 40 0.31 -16.28 5.41
N GLU A 41 -0.60 -16.54 6.35
CA GLU A 41 -1.99 -16.11 6.27
C GLU A 41 -2.14 -14.61 6.52
N ARG A 42 -1.27 -14.01 7.34
CA ARG A 42 -1.27 -12.56 7.61
C ARG A 42 -1.07 -11.76 6.32
N LYS A 43 -0.19 -12.23 5.43
CA LYS A 43 0.03 -11.57 4.12
C LYS A 43 -1.27 -11.52 3.30
N ARG A 44 -1.95 -12.65 3.16
CA ARG A 44 -3.22 -12.75 2.42
C ARG A 44 -4.30 -11.90 3.08
N PHE A 45 -4.41 -11.96 4.40
CA PHE A 45 -5.36 -11.15 5.16
C PHE A 45 -5.21 -9.65 4.88
N VAL A 46 -3.97 -9.14 4.84
CA VAL A 46 -3.71 -7.72 4.55
C VAL A 46 -4.09 -7.38 3.10
N GLN A 47 -3.76 -8.26 2.15
CA GLN A 47 -4.15 -8.07 0.75
C GLN A 47 -5.67 -7.98 0.60
N ASP A 48 -6.43 -8.79 1.34
CA ASP A 48 -7.89 -8.79 1.31
C ASP A 48 -8.50 -7.57 2.06
N ALA A 49 -7.85 -7.14 3.15
CA ALA A 49 -8.30 -6.00 3.96
C ALA A 49 -8.14 -4.65 3.25
N VAL A 50 -7.21 -4.54 2.30
CA VAL A 50 -7.00 -3.33 1.49
C VAL A 50 -7.82 -3.45 0.21
N ALA A 51 -9.01 -2.83 0.18
CA ALA A 51 -9.95 -2.98 -0.93
C ALA A 51 -9.59 -2.20 -2.21
N GLY A 52 -8.31 -1.90 -2.42
CA GLY A 52 -7.80 -1.12 -3.54
C GLY A 52 -8.02 0.38 -3.39
N GLY A 53 -7.70 1.12 -4.45
CA GLY A 53 -7.78 2.58 -4.47
C GLY A 53 -9.21 3.09 -4.31
N SER A 54 -9.35 4.20 -3.57
CA SER A 54 -10.61 4.92 -3.39
C SER A 54 -10.42 6.39 -3.69
N VAL A 55 -11.54 7.09 -3.92
CA VAL A 55 -11.56 8.54 -4.15
C VAL A 55 -12.35 9.17 -3.00
N PRO A 56 -11.80 10.16 -2.29
CA PRO A 56 -12.56 10.87 -1.26
C PRO A 56 -13.84 11.48 -1.83
N GLU A 57 -14.91 11.47 -1.04
CA GLU A 57 -16.27 11.83 -1.45
C GLU A 57 -16.35 13.21 -2.14
N ARG A 58 -15.63 14.21 -1.61
CA ARG A 58 -15.56 15.55 -2.21
C ARG A 58 -15.05 15.51 -3.65
N TYR A 59 -13.97 14.78 -3.89
CA TYR A 59 -13.36 14.66 -5.21
C TYR A 59 -14.22 13.80 -6.14
N MET A 60 -14.88 12.76 -5.62
CA MET A 60 -15.82 11.96 -6.41
C MET A 60 -16.99 12.81 -6.93
N ARG A 61 -17.60 13.63 -6.07
CA ARG A 61 -18.67 14.55 -6.48
C ARG A 61 -18.22 15.53 -7.55
N GLU A 62 -17.03 16.10 -7.39
CA GLU A 62 -16.45 17.02 -8.35
C GLU A 62 -16.18 16.33 -9.70
N LEU A 63 -15.62 15.12 -9.67
CA LEU A 63 -15.37 14.31 -10.85
C LEU A 63 -16.67 13.99 -11.59
N CYS A 64 -17.70 13.50 -10.90
CA CYS A 64 -19.00 13.19 -11.51
C CYS A 64 -19.65 14.44 -12.13
N ARG A 65 -19.56 15.59 -11.46
CA ARG A 65 -20.08 16.86 -11.99
C ARG A 65 -19.40 17.26 -13.29
N VAL A 66 -18.06 17.20 -13.35
CA VAL A 66 -17.30 17.62 -14.54
C VAL A 66 -17.40 16.60 -15.67
N ALA A 67 -17.46 15.29 -15.37
CA ALA A 67 -17.66 14.26 -16.37
C ALA A 67 -19.08 14.30 -16.98
N GLY A 68 -20.07 14.73 -16.19
CA GLY A 68 -21.48 14.80 -16.61
C GLY A 68 -21.94 16.14 -17.18
N ASP A 69 -21.08 17.17 -17.24
CA ASP A 69 -21.48 18.52 -17.67
C ASP A 69 -21.61 18.70 -19.20
N GLY A 70 -21.36 17.64 -19.97
CA GLY A 70 -21.45 17.65 -21.44
C GLY A 70 -20.29 18.37 -22.15
N THR A 71 -19.31 18.93 -21.43
CA THR A 71 -18.17 19.65 -22.01
C THR A 71 -17.09 18.73 -22.60
N GLY A 72 -17.12 17.44 -22.25
CA GLY A 72 -16.10 16.47 -22.68
C GLY A 72 -14.70 16.75 -22.11
N ARG A 73 -14.60 17.58 -21.06
CA ARG A 73 -13.31 17.94 -20.44
C ARG A 73 -12.65 16.76 -19.75
N ILE A 74 -13.46 15.94 -19.06
CA ILE A 74 -13.02 14.71 -18.40
C ILE A 74 -13.91 13.56 -18.86
N GLU A 75 -13.28 12.45 -19.23
CA GLU A 75 -13.95 11.18 -19.49
C GLU A 75 -13.47 10.14 -18.50
N VAL A 76 -14.38 9.35 -17.94
CA VAL A 76 -14.05 8.26 -17.01
C VAL A 76 -14.30 6.94 -17.71
N GLN A 77 -13.25 6.15 -17.87
CA GLN A 77 -13.29 4.84 -18.52
C GLN A 77 -12.94 3.76 -17.51
N THR A 78 -13.72 2.67 -17.52
CA THR A 78 -13.45 1.50 -16.67
C THR A 78 -13.13 0.29 -17.54
N ASP A 79 -11.85 -0.09 -17.54
CA ASP A 79 -11.36 -1.22 -18.31
C ASP A 79 -11.46 -2.51 -17.49
N LYS A 80 -12.68 -3.06 -17.38
CA LYS A 80 -12.95 -4.27 -16.57
C LYS A 80 -12.24 -5.53 -17.09
N ALA A 81 -11.87 -5.56 -18.37
CA ALA A 81 -11.25 -6.70 -19.04
C ALA A 81 -9.71 -6.68 -19.02
N VAL A 82 -9.11 -5.61 -18.48
CA VAL A 82 -7.68 -5.37 -18.60
C VAL A 82 -7.02 -5.53 -17.22
N GLU A 83 -6.21 -6.58 -17.06
CA GLU A 83 -5.42 -6.77 -15.85
C GLU A 83 -4.31 -5.71 -15.73
N PHE A 84 -3.72 -5.35 -16.87
CA PHE A 84 -2.68 -4.33 -17.06
C PHE A 84 -2.90 -3.55 -18.36
N SER A 85 -2.86 -2.22 -18.31
CA SER A 85 -2.84 -1.41 -19.54
C SER A 85 -1.47 -1.52 -20.19
N ASP A 86 -1.44 -1.72 -21.51
CA ASP A 86 -0.20 -1.57 -22.27
C ASP A 86 0.08 -0.08 -22.46
N VAL A 87 1.26 0.35 -21.99
CA VAL A 87 1.68 1.76 -22.03
C VAL A 87 3.06 1.83 -22.67
N ALA A 88 3.14 2.49 -23.82
CA ALA A 88 4.37 2.63 -24.59
C ALA A 88 4.62 4.10 -24.97
N PRO A 89 5.89 4.54 -25.07
CA PRO A 89 6.21 5.86 -25.63
C PRO A 89 5.81 5.91 -27.11
N ARG A 90 5.35 7.07 -27.57
CA ARG A 90 4.97 7.30 -28.97
C ARG A 90 6.07 8.09 -29.70
N GLU A 91 6.38 7.71 -30.95
CA GLU A 91 7.26 8.50 -31.80
C GLU A 91 6.70 9.92 -32.00
N GLY A 92 7.56 10.93 -31.83
CA GLY A 92 7.16 12.34 -31.86
C GLY A 92 6.58 12.90 -30.54
N GLY A 93 6.58 12.12 -29.45
CA GLY A 93 6.21 12.56 -28.10
C GLY A 93 4.84 12.07 -27.63
N GLY A 94 4.68 12.01 -26.30
CA GLY A 94 3.50 11.43 -25.64
C GLY A 94 3.58 9.92 -25.47
N GLY A 95 2.43 9.26 -25.34
CA GLY A 95 2.34 7.82 -25.09
C GLY A 95 1.12 7.18 -25.73
N MET A 96 1.22 5.88 -26.00
CA MET A 96 0.13 5.00 -26.41
C MET A 96 -0.36 4.23 -25.19
N VAL A 97 -1.68 4.17 -24.99
CA VAL A 97 -2.32 3.37 -23.92
C VAL A 97 -3.43 2.51 -24.52
N ASN A 98 -3.22 1.20 -24.58
CA ASN A 98 -4.13 0.24 -25.25
C ASN A 98 -4.55 0.75 -26.65
N GLU A 99 -3.56 1.06 -27.51
CA GLU A 99 -3.78 1.53 -28.88
C GLU A 99 -4.39 2.94 -29.03
N GLU A 100 -4.71 3.65 -27.93
CA GLU A 100 -5.13 5.06 -27.96
C GLU A 100 -3.94 5.99 -27.69
N ALA A 101 -3.81 7.07 -28.48
CA ALA A 101 -2.72 8.04 -28.37
C ALA A 101 -3.05 9.18 -27.39
N PHE A 102 -2.08 9.53 -26.55
CA PHE A 102 -2.18 10.62 -25.58
C PHE A 102 -0.94 11.52 -25.64
N ASP A 103 -1.13 12.82 -25.46
CA ASP A 103 -0.02 13.78 -25.36
C ASP A 103 0.79 13.58 -24.07
N HIS A 104 0.11 13.18 -22.99
CA HIS A 104 0.72 12.87 -21.69
C HIS A 104 0.02 11.68 -21.04
N VAL A 105 0.81 10.81 -20.41
CA VAL A 105 0.31 9.65 -19.64
C VAL A 105 0.81 9.78 -18.21
N VAL A 106 -0.11 9.75 -17.24
CA VAL A 106 0.20 9.78 -15.81
C VAL A 106 -0.13 8.43 -15.19
N LEU A 107 0.89 7.73 -14.70
CA LEU A 107 0.74 6.43 -14.05
C LEU A 107 0.40 6.61 -12.56
N ALA A 108 -0.88 6.76 -12.25
CA ALA A 108 -1.40 6.83 -10.88
C ALA A 108 -1.72 5.42 -10.29
N THR A 109 -0.85 4.43 -10.55
CA THR A 109 -1.09 3.00 -10.23
C THR A 109 -0.58 2.56 -8.86
N GLY A 110 -0.02 3.49 -8.08
CA GLY A 110 0.62 3.19 -6.80
C GLY A 110 1.99 2.53 -6.95
N ALA A 111 2.55 2.02 -5.84
CA ALA A 111 3.84 1.35 -5.81
C ALA A 111 3.69 -0.08 -5.27
N PRO A 112 4.37 -1.08 -5.86
CA PRO A 112 4.37 -2.43 -5.33
C PRO A 112 5.13 -2.46 -4.00
N ASN A 113 4.57 -3.16 -3.00
CA ASN A 113 5.30 -3.45 -1.76
C ASN A 113 6.22 -4.66 -1.99
N ALA A 114 7.43 -4.40 -2.48
CA ALA A 114 8.43 -5.42 -2.83
C ALA A 114 9.82 -5.01 -2.29
N PRO A 115 10.01 -4.99 -0.96
CA PRO A 115 11.22 -4.48 -0.33
C PRO A 115 12.51 -5.14 -0.82
N LEU A 116 12.49 -6.45 -1.08
CA LEU A 116 13.65 -7.19 -1.59
C LEU A 116 14.05 -6.84 -3.04
N ARG A 117 13.29 -6.00 -3.75
CA ARG A 117 13.77 -5.41 -5.01
C ARG A 117 14.82 -4.32 -4.77
N LEU A 118 14.90 -3.79 -3.55
CA LEU A 118 15.86 -2.76 -3.16
C LEU A 118 17.15 -3.42 -2.68
N PRO A 119 18.34 -2.96 -3.13
CA PRO A 119 19.62 -3.51 -2.72
C PRO A 119 19.82 -3.58 -1.19
N LEU A 120 19.42 -2.53 -0.48
CA LEU A 120 19.55 -2.45 0.99
C LEU A 120 18.88 -3.63 1.71
N TYR A 121 17.64 -3.97 1.33
CA TYR A 121 16.92 -5.08 1.97
C TYR A 121 17.56 -6.43 1.65
N ARG A 122 18.03 -6.64 0.41
CA ARG A 122 18.72 -7.90 0.06
C ARG A 122 20.02 -8.06 0.84
N GLN A 123 20.80 -6.98 0.91
CA GLN A 123 22.06 -6.98 1.64
C GLN A 123 21.85 -7.32 3.12
N VAL A 124 20.84 -6.72 3.76
CA VAL A 124 20.54 -7.03 5.18
C VAL A 124 20.12 -8.49 5.35
N ALA A 125 19.26 -9.01 4.46
CA ALA A 125 18.83 -10.40 4.52
C ALA A 125 19.98 -11.40 4.32
N GLU A 126 20.92 -11.09 3.43
CA GLU A 126 22.06 -11.94 3.09
C GLU A 126 23.18 -11.87 4.14
N GLU A 127 23.55 -10.67 4.60
CA GLU A 127 24.69 -10.48 5.51
C GLU A 127 24.35 -10.80 6.97
N PHE A 128 23.13 -10.49 7.41
CA PHE A 128 22.70 -10.69 8.80
C PHE A 128 21.75 -11.88 8.98
N GLY A 129 21.52 -12.66 7.91
CA GLY A 129 20.57 -13.78 7.94
C GLY A 129 19.14 -13.35 8.28
N ALA A 130 18.76 -12.11 7.97
CA ALA A 130 17.48 -11.55 8.39
C ALA A 130 16.31 -12.31 7.74
N PRO A 131 15.37 -12.89 8.51
CA PRO A 131 14.32 -13.74 7.98
C PRO A 131 13.37 -12.99 7.03
N VAL A 132 12.98 -13.69 5.97
CA VAL A 132 12.07 -13.19 4.93
C VAL A 132 10.89 -14.12 4.80
N LEU A 133 9.69 -13.56 4.70
CA LEU A 133 8.48 -14.32 4.42
C LEU A 133 7.71 -13.72 3.24
N GLY A 134 7.50 -14.52 2.19
CA GLY A 134 6.71 -14.12 1.03
C GLY A 134 7.24 -12.84 0.34
N GLY A 135 8.55 -12.61 0.37
CA GLY A 135 9.18 -11.41 -0.19
C GLY A 135 9.17 -10.16 0.70
N LEU A 136 8.77 -10.31 1.98
CA LEU A 136 8.73 -9.23 2.98
C LEU A 136 9.67 -9.56 4.16
N PRO A 137 10.24 -8.54 4.82
CA PRO A 137 10.86 -8.70 6.14
C PRO A 137 9.94 -9.42 7.12
N HIS A 138 10.43 -10.50 7.71
CA HIS A 138 9.75 -11.19 8.80
C HIS A 138 10.31 -10.65 10.12
N VAL A 139 9.80 -9.50 10.54
CA VAL A 139 10.20 -8.87 11.80
C VAL A 139 9.52 -9.52 13.00
N ASP A 140 10.13 -9.37 14.17
CA ASP A 140 9.52 -9.76 15.45
C ASP A 140 8.53 -8.69 15.99
N ALA A 141 8.00 -8.92 17.20
CA ALA A 141 7.04 -8.01 17.85
C ALA A 141 7.62 -6.62 18.18
N SER A 142 8.95 -6.50 18.24
CA SER A 142 9.71 -5.27 18.45
C SER A 142 9.99 -4.53 17.13
N LEU A 143 9.59 -5.13 15.99
CA LEU A 143 9.90 -4.72 14.62
C LEU A 143 11.37 -4.84 14.23
N ARG A 144 12.15 -5.59 15.02
CA ARG A 144 13.53 -5.94 14.70
C ARG A 144 13.53 -7.02 13.62
N TRP A 145 14.40 -6.85 12.65
CA TRP A 145 14.45 -7.72 11.48
C TRP A 145 15.52 -8.80 11.57
N ALA A 146 16.70 -8.47 12.07
CA ALA A 146 17.79 -9.43 12.24
C ALA A 146 18.03 -9.71 13.72
N GLU A 147 18.16 -10.99 14.07
CA GLU A 147 18.46 -11.42 15.43
C GLU A 147 19.85 -10.92 15.84
N GLY A 148 19.96 -10.34 17.05
CA GLY A 148 21.22 -9.78 17.55
C GLY A 148 21.60 -8.40 16.98
N GLU A 149 20.83 -7.85 16.04
CA GLU A 149 21.17 -6.60 15.35
C GLU A 149 20.09 -5.52 15.56
N ASP A 150 20.49 -4.27 15.76
CA ASP A 150 19.58 -3.12 15.93
C ASP A 150 19.00 -2.59 14.60
N ILE A 151 18.53 -3.52 13.76
CA ILE A 151 17.94 -3.23 12.46
C ILE A 151 16.42 -3.37 12.56
N PHE A 152 15.71 -2.23 12.50
CA PHE A 152 14.25 -2.17 12.61
C PHE A 152 13.60 -1.84 11.27
N VAL A 153 12.48 -2.49 10.96
CA VAL A 153 11.69 -2.23 9.75
C VAL A 153 10.30 -1.76 10.15
N MET A 154 9.81 -0.70 9.50
CA MET A 154 8.48 -0.14 9.76
C MET A 154 7.70 0.09 8.47
N GLY A 155 6.43 0.47 8.63
CA GLY A 155 5.54 0.78 7.51
C GLY A 155 5.18 -0.46 6.70
N ALA A 156 4.95 -0.28 5.39
CA ALA A 156 4.49 -1.35 4.50
C ALA A 156 5.40 -2.58 4.50
N SER A 157 6.70 -2.43 4.75
CA SER A 157 7.64 -3.55 4.77
C SER A 157 7.52 -4.42 6.04
N ALA A 158 6.93 -3.90 7.12
CA ALA A 158 6.64 -4.63 8.36
C ALA A 158 5.16 -5.01 8.48
N VAL A 159 4.44 -5.10 7.36
CA VAL A 159 2.99 -5.33 7.31
C VAL A 159 2.55 -6.65 7.95
N LEU A 160 3.42 -7.66 7.99
CA LEU A 160 3.15 -8.95 8.64
C LEU A 160 3.01 -8.84 10.17
N GLU A 161 3.52 -7.77 10.76
CA GLU A 161 3.46 -7.49 12.21
C GLU A 161 2.59 -6.25 12.53
N LEU A 162 2.61 -5.24 11.65
CA LEU A 162 1.80 -4.03 11.83
C LEU A 162 0.34 -4.20 11.39
N GLY A 163 0.05 -5.14 10.50
CA GLY A 163 -1.29 -5.40 9.97
C GLY A 163 -1.72 -4.43 8.87
N PRO A 164 -3.01 -4.42 8.48
CA PRO A 164 -3.51 -3.70 7.31
C PRO A 164 -3.22 -2.18 7.31
N GLY A 165 -3.09 -1.57 8.49
CA GLY A 165 -2.74 -0.15 8.63
C GLY A 165 -1.27 0.19 8.34
N ALA A 166 -0.39 -0.79 8.11
CA ALA A 166 1.05 -0.56 7.94
C ALA A 166 1.39 0.43 6.80
N LEU A 167 0.52 0.56 5.80
CA LEU A 167 0.69 1.45 4.66
C LEU A 167 0.22 2.89 4.90
N ASN A 168 -0.38 3.19 6.06
CA ASN A 168 -0.95 4.50 6.36
C ASN A 168 -0.39 5.11 7.67
N LEU A 169 -0.88 6.30 8.01
CA LEU A 169 -0.41 7.05 9.18
C LEU A 169 -0.62 6.30 10.50
N MET A 170 -1.71 5.53 10.63
CA MET A 170 -1.97 4.74 11.85
C MET A 170 -0.88 3.69 12.05
N GLY A 171 -0.54 2.93 10.99
CA GLY A 171 0.56 1.96 11.05
C GLY A 171 1.92 2.62 11.29
N ALA A 172 2.18 3.77 10.67
CA ALA A 172 3.41 4.53 10.88
C ALA A 172 3.55 5.00 12.33
N MET A 173 2.51 5.60 12.91
CA MET A 173 2.51 6.03 14.32
C MET A 173 2.68 4.85 15.28
N ARG A 174 2.05 3.72 14.96
CA ARG A 174 2.18 2.49 15.74
C ARG A 174 3.61 1.95 15.70
N GLY A 175 4.17 1.78 14.51
CA GLY A 175 5.53 1.30 14.35
C GLY A 175 6.53 2.21 15.07
N ALA A 176 6.37 3.52 14.94
CA ALA A 176 7.20 4.50 15.63
C ALA A 176 7.14 4.35 17.16
N ARG A 177 5.97 4.07 17.74
CA ARG A 177 5.84 3.83 19.19
C ARG A 177 6.54 2.55 19.64
N ILE A 178 6.45 1.48 18.85
CA ILE A 178 7.13 0.21 19.15
C ILE A 178 8.64 0.44 19.12
N VAL A 179 9.18 0.93 18.01
CA VAL A 179 10.62 1.16 17.85
C VAL A 179 11.14 2.18 18.86
N ALA A 180 10.39 3.24 19.19
CA ALA A 180 10.81 4.20 20.22
C ALA A 180 10.88 3.61 21.63
N SER A 181 10.08 2.58 21.92
CA SER A 181 10.19 1.83 23.19
C SER A 181 11.47 1.02 23.21
N GLU A 182 11.74 0.27 22.13
CA GLU A 182 12.93 -0.57 22.00
C GLU A 182 14.23 0.24 22.03
N LEU A 183 14.28 1.34 21.27
CA LEU A 183 15.44 2.23 21.27
C LEU A 183 15.70 2.85 22.63
N ARG A 184 14.64 3.13 23.41
CA ARG A 184 14.83 3.60 24.79
C ARG A 184 15.52 2.52 25.58
N ASP A 185 15.01 1.30 25.57
CA ASP A 185 15.57 0.22 26.39
C ASP A 185 17.03 -0.08 26.04
N LEU A 186 17.41 -0.01 24.76
CA LEU A 186 18.80 -0.12 24.28
C LEU A 186 19.71 1.02 24.75
N MET A 187 19.19 2.25 24.87
CA MET A 187 19.99 3.40 25.32
C MET A 187 20.30 3.36 26.82
N TRP A 188 19.53 2.59 27.60
CA TRP A 188 19.67 2.50 29.05
C TRP A 188 20.20 1.14 29.53
N SER A 189 20.59 0.25 28.61
CA SER A 189 21.32 -1.01 28.86
C SER A 189 22.82 -0.85 28.72
#